data_AF-A0A060YVS5-F1
#
_entry.id   AF-A0A060YVS5-F1
#
_cell.length_a   1.000
_cell.length_b   1.000
_cell.length_c   1.000
_cell.angle_alpha   90.00
_cell.angle_beta   90.00
_cell.angle_gamma   90.00
#
_symmetry.space_group_name_H-M   'P 1'
#
loop_
_entity.id
_entity.type
_entity.pdbx_description
1 polymer ?
#
loop_
_entity_poly.entity_id
_entity_poly.type
_entity_poly.pdbx_seq_one_letter_code
_entity_poly.pdbx_strand_id
1 'polypeptide(L)'
;MKLKFCLIGLLLRLQNDRLSLFIWPDLFSVHFSLFFILVFPAGILQPPFFSKQQLQALNFGGIGMVIGHEITHGFDDNGRNFDKDGNMLNWWSNYSAEHFKDQSQCMVQQYGNFNWKLAGGQNVSGISTLGENIADNGGVRQAYKAYMKWMEREGEEHRLPGLDMDHKQLFFLNFAQVWCGAYRPEYASQSIKTDSHSPLEYR
;
A
#
# COMPACT_ATOMS: atom_id res chain seq x y z
N MET A 1 -3.75 14.14 -41.43
CA MET A 1 -4.64 14.14 -40.26
C MET A 1 -5.74 13.05 -40.30
N LYS A 2 -5.46 11.85 -40.86
CA LYS A 2 -6.47 10.74 -40.94
C LYS A 2 -6.00 9.38 -40.40
N LEU A 3 -4.71 9.21 -40.05
CA LEU A 3 -4.19 7.93 -39.51
C LEU A 3 -4.24 7.79 -37.98
N LYS A 4 -4.33 8.88 -37.20
CA LYS A 4 -4.36 8.81 -35.73
C LYS A 4 -5.70 8.32 -35.14
N PHE A 5 -6.80 8.44 -35.87
CA PHE A 5 -8.12 8.00 -35.39
C PHE A 5 -8.33 6.48 -35.48
N CYS A 6 -7.61 5.77 -36.36
CA CYS A 6 -7.80 4.33 -36.55
C CYS A 6 -7.19 3.50 -35.40
N LEU A 7 -6.06 3.91 -34.82
CA LEU A 7 -5.45 3.21 -33.68
C LEU A 7 -6.26 3.36 -32.39
N ILE A 8 -6.85 4.53 -32.14
CA ILE A 8 -7.72 4.75 -30.97
C ILE A 8 -9.00 3.90 -31.12
N GLY A 9 -9.55 3.80 -32.33
CA GLY A 9 -10.71 2.96 -32.63
C GLY A 9 -10.45 1.44 -32.54
N LEU A 10 -9.21 0.99 -32.75
CA LEU A 10 -8.83 -0.43 -32.62
C LEU A 10 -8.69 -0.85 -31.15
N LEU A 11 -8.06 -0.04 -30.29
CA LEU A 11 -7.94 -0.31 -28.85
C LEU A 11 -9.30 -0.36 -28.14
N LEU A 12 -10.27 0.46 -28.57
CA LEU A 12 -11.65 0.44 -28.05
C LEU A 12 -12.45 -0.83 -28.40
N ARG A 13 -11.98 -1.65 -29.36
CA ARG A 13 -12.64 -2.90 -29.78
C ARG A 13 -11.85 -4.15 -29.36
N LEU A 14 -10.67 -3.98 -28.79
CA LEU A 14 -9.91 -5.08 -28.22
C LEU A 14 -10.45 -5.36 -26.82
N GLN A 15 -10.66 -6.64 -26.53
CA GLN A 15 -10.99 -7.09 -25.18
C GLN A 15 -9.82 -6.70 -24.27
N ASN A 16 -10.13 -6.10 -23.12
CA ASN A 16 -9.10 -5.60 -22.23
C ASN A 16 -8.27 -6.79 -21.72
N ASP A 17 -7.00 -6.87 -22.15
CA ASP A 17 -6.12 -7.96 -21.80
C ASP A 17 -5.57 -7.72 -20.39
N ARG A 18 -5.99 -8.57 -19.45
CA ARG A 18 -5.57 -8.50 -18.05
C ARG A 18 -4.05 -8.57 -17.92
N LEU A 19 -3.32 -9.20 -18.83
CA LEU A 19 -1.87 -9.35 -18.72
C LEU A 19 -1.06 -8.15 -19.28
N SER A 20 -1.74 -7.11 -19.76
CA SER A 20 -1.05 -5.89 -20.18
C SER A 20 -0.47 -5.15 -18.95
N LEU A 21 0.86 -5.16 -18.84
CA LEU A 21 1.57 -4.41 -17.80
C LEU A 21 1.51 -2.91 -18.14
N PHE A 22 0.85 -2.14 -17.27
CA PHE A 22 0.83 -0.67 -17.37
C PHE A 22 2.08 -0.03 -16.74
N ILE A 23 3.03 -0.84 -16.26
CA ILE A 23 4.20 -0.42 -15.47
C ILE A 23 5.47 -1.09 -16.01
N TRP A 24 6.56 -0.34 -16.04
CA TRP A 24 7.88 -0.84 -16.45
C TRP A 24 8.54 -1.72 -15.38
N PRO A 25 9.29 -2.78 -15.73
CA PRO A 25 9.91 -3.70 -14.77
C PRO A 25 10.89 -3.06 -13.78
N ASP A 26 11.49 -1.91 -14.16
CA ASP A 26 12.51 -1.21 -13.38
C ASP A 26 11.92 -0.26 -12.32
N LEU A 27 10.59 -0.17 -12.22
CA LEU A 27 9.92 0.73 -11.29
C LEU A 27 10.05 0.24 -9.83
N PHE A 28 10.27 1.16 -8.91
CA PHE A 28 10.33 0.90 -7.47
C PHE A 28 9.00 1.17 -6.77
N SER A 29 7.89 0.83 -7.42
CA SER A 29 6.54 1.08 -6.89
C SER A 29 5.59 -0.03 -7.35
N VAL A 30 4.73 -0.44 -6.43
CA VAL A 30 3.71 -1.48 -6.62
C VAL A 30 2.37 -0.79 -6.80
N HIS A 31 1.49 -1.43 -7.55
CA HIS A 31 0.18 -0.88 -7.84
C HIS A 31 -0.87 -1.99 -7.89
N PHE A 32 -2.01 -1.71 -7.30
CA PHE A 32 -3.25 -2.44 -7.51
C PHE A 32 -4.01 -1.84 -8.70
N SER A 33 -4.41 -2.71 -9.63
CA SER A 33 -5.24 -2.32 -10.77
C SER A 33 -6.72 -2.67 -10.54
N LEU A 34 -7.63 -1.91 -11.15
CA LEU A 34 -9.06 -2.22 -11.22
C LEU A 34 -9.38 -3.61 -11.81
N PHE A 35 -8.40 -4.26 -12.45
CA PHE A 35 -8.48 -5.66 -12.91
C PHE A 35 -8.07 -6.70 -11.85
N PHE A 36 -7.89 -6.30 -10.59
CA PHE A 36 -7.42 -7.15 -9.48
C PHE A 36 -6.07 -7.80 -9.76
N ILE A 37 -5.12 -7.01 -10.26
CA ILE A 37 -3.77 -7.46 -10.57
C ILE A 37 -2.80 -6.75 -9.66
N LEU A 38 -2.00 -7.55 -8.97
CA LEU A 38 -0.91 -7.09 -8.12
C LEU A 38 0.39 -7.22 -8.93
N VAL A 39 1.05 -6.09 -9.18
CA VAL A 39 2.29 -6.07 -9.95
C VAL A 39 3.43 -5.65 -9.05
N PHE A 40 4.34 -6.58 -8.74
CA PHE A 40 5.59 -6.30 -8.02
C PHE A 40 6.74 -6.29 -9.02
N PRO A 41 7.19 -5.11 -9.50
CA PRO A 41 8.30 -5.05 -10.44
C PRO A 41 9.59 -5.57 -9.79
N ALA A 42 10.54 -6.04 -10.60
CA ALA A 42 11.80 -6.55 -10.09
C ALA A 42 12.58 -5.49 -9.27
N GLY A 43 12.37 -4.20 -9.58
CA GLY A 43 12.95 -3.07 -8.85
C GLY A 43 12.61 -3.03 -7.36
N ILE A 44 11.42 -3.46 -6.91
CA ILE A 44 11.10 -3.46 -5.47
C ILE A 44 11.59 -4.73 -4.76
N LEU A 45 11.95 -5.78 -5.48
CA LEU A 45 12.39 -7.07 -4.91
C LEU A 45 13.87 -7.05 -4.50
N GLN A 46 14.26 -6.02 -3.77
CA GLN A 46 15.62 -5.83 -3.25
C GLN A 46 15.58 -5.23 -1.83
N PRO A 47 16.68 -5.27 -1.06
CA PRO A 47 16.73 -4.66 0.26
C PRO A 47 16.38 -3.15 0.21
N PRO A 48 15.66 -2.62 1.22
CA PRO A 48 15.24 -3.27 2.48
C PRO A 48 13.94 -4.11 2.36
N PHE A 49 13.26 -4.09 1.21
CA PHE A 49 11.98 -4.76 1.04
C PHE A 49 12.12 -6.29 1.02
N PHE A 50 13.04 -6.81 0.20
CA PHE A 50 13.19 -8.25 0.02
C PHE A 50 14.65 -8.68 -0.21
N SER A 51 15.04 -9.77 0.44
CA SER A 51 16.22 -10.54 0.09
C SER A 51 16.04 -11.99 0.53
N LYS A 52 16.53 -12.93 -0.28
CA LYS A 52 16.52 -14.36 0.10
C LYS A 52 17.46 -14.62 1.28
N GLN A 53 18.48 -13.79 1.48
CA GLN A 53 19.51 -13.95 2.50
C GLN A 53 19.21 -13.18 3.80
N GLN A 54 18.19 -12.32 3.82
CA GLN A 54 17.81 -11.59 5.03
C GLN A 54 16.81 -12.38 5.89
N LEU A 55 16.71 -12.02 7.17
CA LEU A 55 15.74 -12.59 8.09
C LEU A 55 14.31 -12.44 7.55
N GLN A 56 13.48 -13.45 7.76
CA GLN A 56 12.07 -13.41 7.39
C GLN A 56 11.33 -12.30 8.12
N ALA A 57 11.69 -11.99 9.37
CA ALA A 57 11.19 -10.81 10.07
C ALA A 57 11.26 -9.53 9.20
N LEU A 58 12.39 -9.32 8.53
CA LEU A 58 12.63 -8.17 7.65
C LEU A 58 11.83 -8.30 6.35
N ASN A 59 11.82 -9.47 5.70
CA ASN A 59 11.03 -9.71 4.49
C ASN A 59 9.53 -9.47 4.73
N PHE A 60 8.96 -9.98 5.82
CA PHE A 60 7.56 -9.77 6.15
C PHE A 60 7.27 -8.31 6.52
N GLY A 61 8.17 -7.62 7.23
CA GLY A 61 8.03 -6.20 7.56
C GLY A 61 8.21 -5.26 6.37
N GLY A 62 8.99 -5.68 5.37
CA GLY A 62 9.23 -4.95 4.11
C GLY A 62 8.23 -5.37 3.03
N ILE A 63 8.63 -6.28 2.14
CA ILE A 63 7.79 -6.70 1.01
C ILE A 63 6.46 -7.34 1.45
N GLY A 64 6.43 -8.03 2.59
CA GLY A 64 5.19 -8.63 3.11
C GLY A 64 4.12 -7.59 3.42
N MET A 65 4.52 -6.44 3.99
CA MET A 65 3.63 -5.31 4.25
C MET A 65 3.13 -4.72 2.93
N VAL A 66 4.02 -4.50 1.95
CA VAL A 66 3.63 -3.99 0.62
C VAL A 66 2.65 -4.94 -0.07
N ILE A 67 2.87 -6.26 0.00
CA ILE A 67 1.93 -7.23 -0.54
C ILE A 67 0.56 -7.11 0.13
N GLY A 68 0.52 -7.02 1.46
CA GLY A 68 -0.73 -6.86 2.20
C GLY A 68 -1.42 -5.53 1.91
N HIS A 69 -0.66 -4.45 1.71
CA HIS A 69 -1.16 -3.12 1.37
C HIS A 69 -1.95 -3.17 0.06
N GLU A 70 -1.36 -3.79 -0.96
CA GLU A 70 -1.95 -3.86 -2.31
C GLU A 70 -3.13 -4.83 -2.39
N ILE A 71 -3.10 -5.92 -1.60
CA ILE A 71 -4.30 -6.76 -1.40
C ILE A 71 -5.43 -5.94 -0.76
N THR A 72 -5.09 -5.07 0.19
CA THR A 72 -6.08 -4.26 0.92
C THR A 72 -6.71 -3.20 0.03
N HIS A 73 -6.02 -2.67 -0.99
CA HIS A 73 -6.63 -1.78 -1.98
C HIS A 73 -7.85 -2.38 -2.67
N GLY A 74 -7.90 -3.71 -2.88
CA GLY A 74 -9.10 -4.38 -3.39
C GLY A 74 -10.34 -4.24 -2.47
N PHE A 75 -10.16 -3.77 -1.23
CA PHE A 75 -11.19 -3.64 -0.21
C PHE A 75 -11.19 -2.27 0.48
N ASP A 76 -10.44 -1.29 -0.04
CA ASP A 76 -10.46 0.09 0.48
C ASP A 76 -11.77 0.82 0.10
N ASP A 77 -11.86 2.11 0.40
CA ASP A 77 -13.08 2.90 0.15
C ASP A 77 -13.45 2.99 -1.35
N ASN A 78 -12.48 2.81 -2.25
CA ASN A 78 -12.67 2.75 -3.69
C ASN A 78 -12.83 1.30 -4.19
N GLY A 79 -11.86 0.44 -3.91
CA GLY A 79 -11.76 -0.93 -4.40
C GLY A 79 -12.91 -1.82 -3.98
N ARG A 80 -13.50 -1.58 -2.78
CA ARG A 80 -14.68 -2.33 -2.32
C ARG A 80 -15.89 -2.24 -3.25
N ASN A 81 -15.93 -1.24 -4.15
CA ASN A 81 -17.04 -1.04 -5.08
C ASN A 81 -16.90 -1.89 -6.36
N PHE A 82 -15.83 -2.66 -6.48
CA PHE A 82 -15.56 -3.53 -7.62
C PHE A 82 -15.68 -5.00 -7.20
N ASP A 83 -16.41 -5.81 -7.99
CA ASP A 83 -16.51 -7.24 -7.77
C ASP A 83 -15.24 -7.98 -8.20
N LYS A 84 -15.17 -9.30 -7.98
CA LYS A 84 -14.01 -10.15 -8.32
C LYS A 84 -13.55 -10.08 -9.80
N ASP A 85 -14.42 -9.60 -10.70
CA ASP A 85 -14.13 -9.52 -12.13
C ASP A 85 -13.69 -8.11 -12.56
N GLY A 86 -13.67 -7.14 -11.64
CA GLY A 86 -13.35 -5.74 -11.93
C GLY A 86 -14.56 -4.89 -12.31
N ASN A 87 -15.79 -5.39 -12.14
CA ASN A 87 -16.99 -4.62 -12.47
C ASN A 87 -17.41 -3.75 -11.29
N MET A 88 -17.75 -2.49 -11.58
CA MET A 88 -18.37 -1.60 -10.59
C MET A 88 -19.79 -2.08 -10.28
N LEU A 89 -19.91 -2.85 -9.20
CA LEU A 89 -21.16 -3.48 -8.77
C LEU A 89 -21.20 -3.47 -7.25
N ASN A 90 -22.33 -3.04 -6.67
CA ASN A 90 -22.50 -3.15 -5.22
C ASN A 90 -22.74 -4.62 -4.83
N TRP A 91 -21.70 -5.28 -4.34
CA TRP A 91 -21.74 -6.65 -3.83
C TRP A 91 -21.78 -6.73 -2.29
N TRP A 92 -21.85 -5.59 -1.61
CA TRP A 92 -21.95 -5.50 -0.16
C TRP A 92 -23.41 -5.37 0.28
N SER A 93 -23.74 -6.00 1.42
CA SER A 93 -25.01 -5.68 2.10
C SER A 93 -24.98 -4.25 2.65
N ASN A 94 -26.13 -3.60 2.77
CA ASN A 94 -26.21 -2.26 3.38
C ASN A 94 -25.60 -2.23 4.78
N TYR A 95 -25.86 -3.26 5.59
CA TYR A 95 -25.30 -3.41 6.93
C TYR A 95 -23.76 -3.40 6.91
N SER A 96 -23.14 -4.20 6.03
CA SER A 96 -21.68 -4.26 5.91
C SER A 96 -21.08 -2.94 5.39
N ALA A 97 -21.77 -2.28 4.46
CA ALA A 97 -21.31 -1.01 3.89
C ALA A 97 -21.34 0.13 4.93
N GLU A 98 -22.39 0.19 5.76
CA GLU A 98 -22.47 1.13 6.88
C GLU A 98 -21.38 0.86 7.91
N HIS A 99 -21.17 -0.41 8.31
CA HIS A 99 -20.10 -0.76 9.25
C HIS A 99 -18.71 -0.42 8.71
N PHE A 100 -18.46 -0.63 7.41
CA PHE A 100 -17.21 -0.23 6.79
C PHE A 100 -16.98 1.28 6.94
N LYS A 101 -18.00 2.09 6.65
CA LYS A 101 -17.95 3.55 6.78
C LYS A 101 -17.70 3.98 8.22
N ASP A 102 -18.36 3.35 9.18
CA ASP A 102 -18.18 3.67 10.60
C ASP A 102 -16.76 3.35 11.08
N GLN A 103 -16.18 2.23 10.64
CA GLN A 103 -14.79 1.87 10.97
C GLN A 103 -13.79 2.82 10.28
N SER A 104 -13.99 3.12 8.99
CA SER A 104 -13.08 3.99 8.25
C SER A 104 -13.11 5.44 8.75
N GLN A 105 -14.23 5.89 9.31
CA GLN A 105 -14.35 7.20 9.94
C GLN A 105 -13.35 7.42 11.09
N CYS A 106 -12.95 6.35 11.79
CA CYS A 106 -11.91 6.40 12.82
C CYS A 106 -10.56 6.84 12.22
N MET A 107 -10.18 6.29 11.06
CA MET A 107 -8.95 6.65 10.37
C MET A 107 -9.01 8.08 9.81
N VAL A 108 -10.16 8.50 9.27
CA VAL A 108 -10.36 9.90 8.85
C VAL A 108 -10.08 10.87 9.99
N GLN A 109 -10.59 10.57 11.19
CA GLN A 109 -10.39 11.41 12.37
C GLN A 109 -8.93 11.34 12.87
N GLN A 110 -8.35 10.14 12.95
CA GLN A 110 -6.98 9.94 13.39
C GLN A 110 -6.00 10.73 12.52
N TYR A 111 -6.02 10.51 11.21
CA TYR A 111 -5.09 11.15 10.29
C TYR A 111 -5.40 12.64 10.09
N GLY A 112 -6.68 13.03 10.16
CA GLY A 112 -7.11 14.43 10.15
C GLY A 112 -6.55 15.28 11.31
N ASN A 113 -6.12 14.62 12.39
CA ASN A 113 -5.53 15.28 13.56
C ASN A 113 -4.00 15.41 13.48
N PHE A 114 -3.34 14.82 12.47
CA PHE A 114 -1.90 14.99 12.30
C PHE A 114 -1.57 16.35 11.70
N ASN A 115 -0.75 17.10 12.43
CA ASN A 115 -0.30 18.42 12.04
C ASN A 115 1.11 18.37 11.46
N TRP A 116 1.25 18.66 10.15
CA TRP A 116 2.52 18.54 9.48
C TRP A 116 3.29 19.86 9.46
N LYS A 117 4.29 19.97 10.35
CA LYS A 117 5.10 21.19 10.52
C LYS A 117 5.80 21.63 9.23
N LEU A 118 6.30 20.68 8.43
CA LEU A 118 6.99 20.98 7.17
C LEU A 118 6.07 21.63 6.12
N ALA A 119 4.77 21.36 6.18
CA ALA A 119 3.75 21.99 5.33
C ALA A 119 3.18 23.28 5.94
N GLY A 120 3.94 23.94 6.83
CA GLY A 120 3.49 25.15 7.52
C GLY A 120 2.45 24.88 8.62
N GLY A 121 2.45 23.67 9.19
CA GLY A 121 1.49 23.27 10.21
C GLY A 121 0.08 23.04 9.68
N GLN A 122 -0.04 22.66 8.40
CA GLN A 122 -1.32 22.20 7.85
C GLN A 122 -1.63 20.79 8.37
N ASN A 123 -2.91 20.47 8.55
CA ASN A 123 -3.31 19.13 8.92
C ASN A 123 -3.37 18.23 7.68
N VAL A 124 -2.99 16.97 7.85
CA VAL A 124 -3.19 15.93 6.84
C VAL A 124 -4.69 15.77 6.60
N SER A 125 -5.10 15.61 5.34
CA SER A 125 -6.50 15.36 5.01
C SER A 125 -6.80 13.87 5.17
N GLY A 126 -7.44 13.51 6.28
CA GLY A 126 -7.83 12.11 6.56
C GLY A 126 -8.85 11.53 5.57
N ILE A 127 -9.57 12.38 4.82
CA ILE A 127 -10.50 11.93 3.77
C ILE A 127 -9.73 11.58 2.48
N SER A 128 -8.87 12.48 2.01
CA SER A 128 -8.13 12.25 0.76
C SER A 128 -7.08 11.15 0.88
N THR A 129 -6.61 10.88 2.09
CA THR A 129 -5.62 9.83 2.38
C THR A 129 -6.23 8.51 2.82
N LEU A 130 -7.57 8.42 2.87
CA LEU A 130 -8.26 7.31 3.52
C LEU A 130 -7.92 5.94 2.93
N GLY A 131 -7.94 5.80 1.60
CA GLY A 131 -7.66 4.52 0.93
C GLY A 131 -6.27 4.00 1.25
N GLU A 132 -5.26 4.86 1.14
CA GLU A 132 -3.87 4.55 1.46
C GLU A 132 -3.67 4.21 2.95
N ASN A 133 -4.32 4.97 3.84
CA ASN A 133 -4.24 4.73 5.28
C ASN A 133 -4.90 3.38 5.65
N ILE A 134 -6.03 3.02 5.01
CA ILE A 134 -6.66 1.70 5.16
C ILE A 134 -5.70 0.62 4.68
N ALA A 135 -5.08 0.83 3.51
CA ALA A 135 -4.16 -0.13 2.91
C ALA A 135 -2.91 -0.35 3.78
N ASP A 136 -2.30 0.69 4.32
CA ASP A 136 -1.15 0.59 5.25
C ASP A 136 -1.49 -0.23 6.50
N ASN A 137 -2.58 0.15 7.17
CA ASN A 137 -3.01 -0.50 8.41
C ASN A 137 -3.44 -1.95 8.17
N GLY A 138 -4.13 -2.21 7.05
CA GLY A 138 -4.50 -3.55 6.64
C GLY A 138 -3.27 -4.40 6.29
N GLY A 139 -2.34 -3.83 5.53
CA GLY A 139 -1.14 -4.48 5.03
C GLY A 139 -0.19 -4.89 6.14
N VAL A 140 0.17 -3.96 7.04
CA VAL A 140 1.06 -4.28 8.17
C VAL A 140 0.45 -5.33 9.09
N ARG A 141 -0.87 -5.26 9.33
CA ARG A 141 -1.59 -6.25 10.16
C ARG A 141 -1.61 -7.64 9.52
N GLN A 142 -1.82 -7.72 8.21
CA GLN A 142 -1.80 -8.98 7.47
C GLN A 142 -0.39 -9.59 7.45
N ALA A 143 0.61 -8.77 7.14
CA ALA A 143 2.01 -9.18 7.11
C ALA A 143 2.50 -9.69 8.46
N TYR A 144 2.16 -8.99 9.56
CA TYR A 144 2.54 -9.43 10.90
C TYR A 144 1.87 -10.77 11.27
N LYS A 145 0.58 -10.93 10.97
CA LYS A 145 -0.11 -12.23 11.16
C LYS A 145 0.53 -13.35 10.35
N ALA A 146 0.92 -13.07 9.10
CA ALA A 146 1.59 -14.05 8.26
C ALA A 146 2.96 -14.43 8.82
N TYR A 147 3.71 -13.45 9.34
CA TYR A 147 4.99 -13.69 10.01
C TYR A 147 4.85 -14.55 11.27
N MET A 148 3.86 -14.26 12.13
CA MET A 148 3.59 -15.06 13.33
C MET A 148 3.29 -16.52 12.98
N LYS A 149 2.44 -16.76 11.96
CA LYS A 149 2.15 -18.13 11.47
C LYS A 149 3.37 -18.82 10.87
N TRP A 150 4.25 -18.06 10.22
CA TRP A 150 5.50 -18.59 9.70
C TRP A 150 6.43 -19.02 10.84
N MET A 151 6.59 -18.19 11.88
CA MET A 151 7.38 -18.54 13.07
C MET A 151 6.82 -19.75 13.82
N GLU A 152 5.50 -19.89 13.91
CA GLU A 152 4.86 -21.07 14.52
C GLU A 152 5.22 -22.37 13.78
N ARG A 153 5.47 -22.30 12.47
CA ARG A 153 5.80 -23.47 11.64
C ARG A 153 7.30 -23.75 11.57
N GLU A 154 8.12 -22.72 11.38
CA GLU A 154 9.55 -22.87 11.11
C GLU A 154 10.43 -22.67 12.36
N GLY A 155 9.89 -22.08 13.43
CA GLY A 155 10.61 -21.69 14.64
C GLY A 155 11.16 -20.27 14.59
N GLU A 156 11.84 -19.88 15.67
CA GLU A 156 12.49 -18.57 15.78
C GLU A 156 13.80 -18.52 14.97
N GLU A 157 14.05 -17.38 14.32
CA GLU A 157 15.29 -17.16 13.58
C GLU A 157 16.46 -16.80 14.51
N HIS A 158 17.67 -16.75 13.98
CA HIS A 158 18.83 -16.24 14.72
C HIS A 158 18.73 -14.72 14.91
N ARG A 159 19.22 -14.19 16.04
CA ARG A 159 19.24 -12.74 16.29
C ARG A 159 20.30 -12.04 15.43
N LEU A 160 20.04 -10.78 15.07
CA LEU A 160 21.02 -9.96 14.37
C LEU A 160 22.16 -9.54 15.33
N PRO A 161 23.43 -9.71 14.93
CA PRO A 161 24.54 -9.23 15.75
C PRO A 161 24.54 -7.70 15.81
N GLY A 162 24.77 -7.13 17.00
CA GLY A 162 24.84 -5.69 17.21
C GLY A 162 23.49 -4.98 17.42
N LEU A 163 22.38 -5.72 17.40
CA LEU A 163 21.05 -5.20 17.72
C LEU A 163 20.44 -6.04 18.86
N ASP A 164 20.18 -5.39 20.00
CA ASP A 164 19.44 -6.01 21.11
C ASP A 164 17.92 -5.89 20.88
N MET A 165 17.46 -6.54 19.81
CA MET A 165 16.05 -6.59 19.43
C MET A 165 15.64 -8.01 19.09
N ASP A 166 14.42 -8.39 19.50
CA ASP A 166 13.80 -9.64 19.06
C ASP A 166 13.26 -9.50 17.62
N HIS A 167 12.86 -10.61 17.01
CA HIS A 167 12.42 -10.60 15.62
C HIS A 167 11.08 -9.89 15.40
N LYS A 168 10.22 -9.81 16.42
CA LYS A 168 8.97 -9.05 16.34
C LYS A 168 9.26 -7.56 16.32
N GLN A 169 10.24 -7.11 17.10
CA GLN A 169 10.75 -5.75 17.06
C GLN A 169 11.43 -5.45 15.72
N LEU A 170 12.24 -6.39 15.20
CA LEU A 170 12.89 -6.24 13.89
C LEU A 170 11.87 -6.13 12.74
N PHE A 171 10.74 -6.83 12.82
CA PHE A 171 9.64 -6.68 11.87
C PHE A 171 9.17 -5.22 11.80
N PHE A 172 8.84 -4.62 12.95
CA PHE A 172 8.36 -3.23 12.99
C PHE A 172 9.47 -2.22 12.70
N LEU A 173 10.71 -2.54 13.03
CA LEU A 173 11.86 -1.71 12.67
C LEU A 173 12.03 -1.64 11.15
N ASN A 174 12.00 -2.77 10.44
CA ASN A 174 12.13 -2.77 8.98
C ASN A 174 10.94 -2.08 8.31
N PHE A 175 9.72 -2.32 8.81
CA PHE A 175 8.53 -1.62 8.37
C PHE A 175 8.69 -0.10 8.46
N ALA A 176 9.15 0.42 9.60
CA ALA A 176 9.36 1.87 9.76
C ALA A 176 10.52 2.39 8.90
N GLN A 177 11.58 1.60 8.71
CA GLN A 177 12.74 2.00 7.90
C GLN A 177 12.42 2.15 6.41
N VAL A 178 11.45 1.39 5.89
CA VAL A 178 10.95 1.55 4.51
C VAL A 178 10.43 2.97 4.27
N TRP A 179 9.88 3.62 5.29
CA TRP A 179 9.35 4.98 5.21
C TRP A 179 10.39 6.07 5.57
N CYS A 180 11.65 5.71 5.82
CA CYS A 180 12.67 6.71 6.13
C CYS A 180 12.92 7.61 4.92
N GLY A 181 12.55 8.89 5.05
CA GLY A 181 12.73 9.91 4.02
C GLY A 181 12.49 11.30 4.58
N ALA A 182 12.78 12.33 3.78
CA ALA A 182 12.59 13.71 4.17
C ALA A 182 12.00 14.52 3.01
N TYR A 183 11.19 15.52 3.36
CA TYR A 183 10.53 16.40 2.40
C TYR A 183 11.17 17.79 2.44
N ARG A 184 11.24 18.44 1.27
CA ARG A 184 11.48 19.89 1.20
C ARG A 184 10.19 20.62 1.63
N PRO A 185 10.25 21.73 2.38
CA PRO A 185 9.06 22.45 2.84
C PRO A 185 8.10 22.85 1.71
N GLU A 186 8.64 23.25 0.55
CA GLU A 186 7.86 23.63 -0.62
C GLU A 186 7.08 22.43 -1.18
N TYR A 187 7.74 21.27 -1.25
CA TYR A 187 7.11 20.03 -1.71
C TYR A 187 6.12 19.48 -0.68
N ALA A 188 6.41 19.56 0.62
CA ALA A 188 5.46 19.19 1.68
C ALA A 188 4.15 19.99 1.59
N SER A 189 4.25 21.30 1.36
CA SER A 189 3.09 22.20 1.19
C SER A 189 2.24 21.89 -0.04
N GLN A 190 2.85 21.31 -1.08
CA GLN A 190 2.16 20.84 -2.28
C GLN A 190 1.54 19.45 -2.06
N SER A 191 2.37 18.50 -1.63
CA SER A 191 2.03 17.08 -1.44
C SER A 191 0.84 16.92 -0.49
N ILE A 192 0.77 17.68 0.60
CA ILE A 192 -0.37 17.59 1.54
C ILE A 192 -1.74 17.88 0.90
N LYS A 193 -1.77 18.51 -0.29
CA LYS A 193 -3.00 18.83 -1.03
C LYS A 193 -3.27 17.90 -2.21
N THR A 194 -2.24 17.22 -2.72
CA THR A 194 -2.31 16.51 -4.01
C THR A 194 -2.03 15.01 -3.89
N ASP A 195 -1.25 14.61 -2.90
CA ASP A 195 -0.89 13.21 -2.68
C ASP A 195 -2.04 12.49 -1.96
N SER A 196 -2.36 11.28 -2.43
CA SER A 196 -3.29 10.39 -1.74
C SER A 196 -2.64 9.69 -0.56
N HIS A 197 -1.30 9.71 -0.45
CA HIS A 197 -0.61 9.12 0.68
C HIS A 197 -0.43 10.13 1.81
N SER A 198 -0.54 9.65 3.05
CA SER A 198 -0.08 10.41 4.20
C SER A 198 1.44 10.63 4.12
N PRO A 199 1.97 11.72 4.71
CA PRO A 199 3.42 11.92 4.83
C PRO A 199 4.09 10.72 5.48
N LEU A 200 5.31 10.38 5.03
CA LEU A 200 6.05 9.19 5.46
C LEU A 200 6.10 8.98 6.98
N GLU A 201 6.24 10.05 7.76
CA GLU A 201 6.34 9.98 9.23
C GLU A 201 5.02 9.59 9.94
N TYR A 202 3.90 9.66 9.24
CA TYR A 202 2.57 9.32 9.76
C TYR A 202 2.04 7.98 9.21
N ARG A 203 2.80 7.29 8.35
CA ARG A 203 2.48 5.96 7.82
C ARG A 203 2.99 4.84 8.71
#